data_AF-D7DXG3-F1
#
_entry.id   AF-D7DXG3-F1
#
_cell.length_a   1.000
_cell.length_b   1.000
_cell.length_c   1.000
_cell.angle_alpha   90.00
_cell.angle_beta   90.00
_cell.angle_gamma   90.00
#
_symmetry.space_group_name_H-M   'P 1'
#
loop_
_entity.id
_entity.type
_entity.pdbx_description
1 polymer ?
#
loop_
_entity_poly.entity_id
_entity_poly.type
_entity_poly.pdbx_seq_one_letter_code
_entity_poly.pdbx_strand_id
1 'polypeptide(L)'
;MSIFTNFLRSLLLTTIFSFIAPIFFVGSTLVFLCLSVYVPVLQGLTEDIPTQIFHFLATFGTGSPMNGLFVISLTSGFVGGLFDIYAYYRYQILRIDS
;
A
#
# COMPACT_ATOMS: atom_id res chain seq x y z
N MET A 1 -7.73 18.53 -25.31
CA MET A 1 -8.29 17.85 -24.11
C MET A 1 -7.61 16.53 -23.74
N SER A 2 -6.66 15.98 -24.50
CA SER A 2 -6.01 14.70 -24.15
C SER A 2 -5.07 14.77 -22.94
N ILE A 3 -4.36 15.89 -22.74
CA ILE A 3 -3.36 16.04 -21.68
C ILE A 3 -3.98 15.90 -20.29
N PHE A 4 -5.10 16.61 -20.04
CA PHE A 4 -5.80 16.55 -18.76
C PHE A 4 -6.40 15.16 -18.48
N THR A 5 -6.97 14.51 -19.51
CA THR A 5 -7.50 13.14 -19.39
C THR A 5 -6.40 12.12 -19.10
N ASN A 6 -5.22 12.27 -19.73
CA ASN A 6 -4.06 11.42 -19.47
C ASN A 6 -3.53 11.61 -18.05
N PHE A 7 -3.49 12.84 -17.55
CA PHE A 7 -3.14 13.15 -16.17
C PHE A 7 -4.11 12.50 -15.18
N LEU A 8 -5.42 12.70 -15.35
CA LEU A 8 -6.44 12.07 -14.49
C LEU A 8 -6.33 10.54 -14.52
N ARG A 9 -6.07 9.95 -15.69
CA ARG A 9 -5.85 8.51 -15.81
C ARG A 9 -4.63 8.05 -15.02
N SER A 10 -3.50 8.76 -15.13
CA SER A 10 -2.28 8.47 -14.36
C SER A 10 -2.57 8.56 -12.86
N LEU A 11 -3.16 9.67 -12.43
CA LEU A 11 -3.46 9.94 -11.03
C LEU A 11 -4.35 8.86 -10.42
N LEU A 12 -5.40 8.46 -11.13
CA LEU A 12 -6.30 7.40 -10.68
C LEU A 12 -5.57 6.06 -10.59
N LEU A 13 -4.79 5.68 -11.60
CA LEU A 13 -4.02 4.44 -11.58
C LEU A 13 -3.03 4.43 -10.42
N THR A 14 -2.24 5.49 -10.26
CA THR A 14 -1.23 5.59 -9.20
C THR A 14 -1.87 5.53 -7.82
N THR A 15 -2.99 6.23 -7.63
CA THR A 15 -3.76 6.21 -6.36
C THR A 15 -4.30 4.81 -6.07
N ILE A 16 -4.92 4.14 -7.06
CA ILE A 16 -5.48 2.80 -6.90
C ILE A 16 -4.38 1.78 -6.62
N PHE A 17 -3.28 1.80 -7.37
CA PHE A 17 -2.17 0.88 -7.12
C PHE A 17 -1.51 1.13 -5.76
N SER A 18 -1.34 2.38 -5.35
CA SER A 18 -0.79 2.71 -4.03
C SER A 18 -1.73 2.33 -2.88
N PHE A 19 -3.04 2.36 -3.10
CA PHE A 19 -4.03 1.85 -2.14
C PHE A 19 -4.00 0.32 -2.05
N ILE A 20 -3.85 -0.36 -3.18
CA ILE A 20 -3.84 -1.82 -3.26
C ILE A 20 -2.53 -2.41 -2.70
N ALA A 21 -1.40 -1.71 -2.83
CA ALA A 21 -0.09 -2.21 -2.44
C ALA A 21 0.01 -2.68 -0.96
N PRO A 22 -0.46 -1.93 0.04
CA PRO A 22 -0.49 -2.39 1.44
C PRO A 22 -1.33 -3.66 1.65
N ILE A 23 -2.45 -3.80 0.93
CA ILE A 23 -3.32 -4.99 1.01
C ILE A 23 -2.57 -6.21 0.51
N PHE A 24 -1.91 -6.11 -0.65
CA PHE A 24 -1.09 -7.19 -1.19
C PHE A 24 0.11 -7.50 -0.30
N PHE A 25 0.76 -6.48 0.27
CA PHE A 25 1.90 -6.68 1.16
C PHE A 25 1.51 -7.46 2.42
N VAL A 26 0.45 -7.05 3.12
CA VAL A 26 -0.03 -7.76 4.32
C VAL A 26 -0.55 -9.15 3.96
N GLY A 27 -1.35 -9.27 2.89
CA GLY A 27 -1.90 -10.54 2.44
C GLY A 27 -0.82 -11.55 2.04
N SER A 28 0.17 -11.14 1.24
CA SER A 28 1.28 -12.00 0.82
C SER A 28 2.16 -12.41 2.00
N THR A 29 2.41 -11.51 2.96
CA THR A 29 3.16 -11.82 4.18
C THR A 29 2.44 -12.89 5.01
N LEU A 30 1.12 -12.79 5.17
CA LEU A 30 0.32 -13.78 5.89
C LEU A 30 0.30 -15.13 5.17
N VAL A 31 0.15 -15.14 3.84
CA VAL A 31 0.21 -16.37 3.03
C VAL A 31 1.58 -17.04 3.15
N PHE A 32 2.67 -16.26 3.07
CA PHE A 32 4.03 -16.76 3.23
C PHE A 32 4.24 -17.38 4.62
N LEU A 33 3.75 -16.72 5.68
CA LEU A 33 3.76 -17.28 7.03
C LEU A 33 2.98 -18.58 7.11
N CYS A 34 1.79 -18.65 6.51
CA CYS A 34 1.01 -19.89 6.50
C CYS A 34 1.76 -21.03 5.80
N LEU A 35 2.45 -20.74 4.69
CA LEU A 35 3.29 -21.71 3.98
C LEU A 35 4.52 -22.14 4.80
N SER A 36 5.06 -21.26 5.63
CA SER A 36 6.23 -21.59 6.46
C SER A 36 5.95 -22.64 7.54
N VAL A 37 4.68 -22.83 7.93
CA VAL A 37 4.26 -23.87 8.87
C VAL A 37 4.51 -25.28 8.32
N TYR A 38 4.58 -25.47 7.00
CA TYR A 38 4.92 -26.77 6.41
C TYR A 38 6.40 -27.15 6.58
N VAL A 39 7.27 -26.22 6.99
CA VAL A 39 8.69 -26.46 7.21
C VAL A 39 8.94 -26.53 8.73
N PRO A 40 9.24 -27.71 9.30
CA PRO A 40 9.39 -27.90 10.76
C PRO A 40 10.43 -26.97 11.41
N VAL A 41 11.45 -26.54 10.64
CA VAL A 41 12.51 -25.65 11.10
C VAL A 41 12.03 -24.20 11.29
N LEU A 42 11.01 -23.76 10.54
CA LEU A 42 10.50 -22.38 10.62
C LEU A 42 9.33 -22.21 11.58
N GLN A 43 8.66 -23.30 11.98
CA GLN A 43 7.46 -23.26 12.83
C GLN A 43 7.65 -22.42 14.09
N GLY A 44 8.73 -22.64 14.84
CA GLY A 44 8.99 -21.92 16.09
C GLY A 44 9.28 -20.42 15.95
N LEU A 45 9.58 -19.93 14.73
CA LEU A 45 9.79 -18.51 14.46
C LEU A 45 8.53 -17.81 13.94
N THR A 46 7.54 -18.55 13.47
CA THR A 46 6.38 -17.99 12.75
C THR A 46 5.06 -18.06 13.50
N GLU A 47 5.03 -18.62 14.71
CA GLU A 47 3.81 -18.65 15.54
C GLU A 47 3.38 -17.26 16.04
N ASP A 48 4.32 -16.37 16.39
CA ASP A 48 4.01 -15.06 16.99
C ASP A 48 3.91 -13.89 16.00
N ILE A 49 4.42 -14.06 14.78
CA ILE A 49 4.44 -13.00 13.76
C ILE A 49 3.02 -12.62 13.27
N PRO A 50 2.08 -13.55 12.99
CA PRO A 50 0.75 -13.20 12.50
C PRO A 50 -0.03 -12.39 13.53
N THR A 51 0.04 -12.77 14.81
CA THR A 51 -0.59 -12.06 15.92
C THR A 51 -0.02 -10.66 16.08
N GLN A 52 1.29 -10.47 15.91
CA GLN A 52 1.91 -9.14 15.92
C GLN A 52 1.45 -8.26 14.74
N ILE A 53 1.30 -8.83 13.54
CA ILE A 53 0.75 -8.14 12.37
C ILE A 53 -0.69 -7.69 12.64
N PHE A 54 -1.54 -8.59 13.14
CA PHE A 54 -2.93 -8.24 13.47
C PHE A 54 -3.03 -7.18 14.56
N HIS A 55 -2.16 -7.22 15.58
CA HIS A 55 -2.11 -6.21 16.63
C HIS A 55 -1.67 -4.85 16.10
N PHE A 56 -0.65 -4.81 15.22
CA PHE A 56 -0.22 -3.59 14.55
C PHE A 56 -1.37 -2.99 13.73
N LEU A 57 -2.06 -3.77 12.90
CA LEU A 57 -3.24 -3.33 12.16
C LEU A 57 -4.34 -2.82 13.12
N ALA A 58 -4.64 -3.56 14.20
CA ALA A 58 -5.66 -3.16 15.17
C ALA A 58 -5.35 -1.81 15.84
N THR A 59 -4.07 -1.48 16.01
CA THR A 59 -3.63 -0.19 16.57
C THR A 59 -4.10 0.99 15.70
N PHE A 60 -4.05 0.85 14.38
CA PHE A 60 -4.55 1.87 13.44
C PHE A 60 -6.06 1.80 13.22
N GLY A 61 -6.68 0.64 13.48
CA GLY A 61 -8.08 0.36 13.17
C GLY A 61 -9.05 0.42 14.35
N THR A 62 -8.69 1.12 15.42
CA THR A 62 -9.48 1.21 16.67
C THR A 62 -9.91 -0.16 17.19
N GLY A 63 -8.97 -1.11 17.22
CA GLY A 63 -9.21 -2.49 17.68
C GLY A 63 -9.64 -3.47 16.59
N SER A 64 -9.99 -3.01 15.39
CA SER A 64 -10.29 -3.88 14.24
C SER A 64 -9.10 -3.90 13.26
N PRO A 65 -8.43 -5.05 13.05
CA PRO A 65 -7.33 -5.15 12.10
C PRO A 65 -7.73 -4.76 10.68
N MET A 66 -8.95 -5.09 10.26
CA MET A 66 -9.44 -4.75 8.91
C MET A 66 -9.56 -3.24 8.73
N ASN A 67 -10.05 -2.52 9.74
CA ASN A 67 -10.11 -1.06 9.68
C ASN A 67 -8.70 -0.47 9.58
N GLY A 68 -7.73 -1.03 10.30
CA GLY A 68 -6.34 -0.58 10.23
C GLY A 68 -5.73 -0.78 8.87
N LEU A 69 -6.01 -1.93 8.23
CA LEU A 69 -5.59 -2.19 6.86
C LEU A 69 -6.17 -1.15 5.90
N PHE A 70 -7.46 -0.81 6.03
CA PHE A 70 -8.08 0.24 5.23
C PHE A 70 -7.46 1.62 5.48
N VAL A 71 -7.20 1.98 6.74
CA VAL A 71 -6.57 3.26 7.09
C VAL A 71 -5.19 3.37 6.45
N ILE A 72 -4.35 2.34 6.57
CA ILE A 72 -3.01 2.31 5.95
C ILE A 72 -3.09 2.35 4.42
N SER A 73 -4.06 1.65 3.84
CA SER A 73 -4.27 1.63 2.40
C SER A 73 -4.72 3.00 1.88
N LEU A 74 -5.63 3.67 2.59
CA LEU A 74 -6.09 5.02 2.27
C LEU A 74 -4.96 6.05 2.37
N THR A 75 -4.15 6.00 3.43
CA THR A 75 -3.01 6.93 3.56
C THR A 75 -1.98 6.71 2.46
N SER A 76 -1.67 5.45 2.13
CA SER A 76 -0.78 5.10 1.01
C SER A 76 -1.33 5.58 -0.34
N GLY A 77 -2.62 5.35 -0.61
CA GLY A 77 -3.29 5.84 -1.81
C GLY A 77 -3.23 7.37 -1.94
N PHE A 78 -3.53 8.08 -0.85
CA PHE A 78 -3.48 9.54 -0.81
C PHE A 78 -2.07 10.09 -1.07
N VAL A 79 -1.07 9.56 -0.37
CA VAL A 79 0.34 9.96 -0.56
C VAL A 79 0.83 9.63 -1.96
N GLY A 80 0.47 8.46 -2.51
CA GLY A 80 0.79 8.08 -3.88
C GLY A 80 0.21 9.04 -4.92
N GLY A 81 -1.05 9.45 -4.73
CA GLY A 81 -1.67 10.48 -5.56
C GLY A 81 -0.95 11.83 -5.47
N LEU A 82 -0.59 12.29 -4.26
CA LEU A 82 0.17 13.52 -4.08
C LEU A 82 1.54 13.48 -4.78
N PHE A 83 2.23 12.35 -4.75
CA PHE A 83 3.49 12.18 -5.46
C PHE A 83 3.32 12.20 -6.98
N ASP A 84 2.26 11.59 -7.53
CA ASP A 84 1.96 11.65 -8.97
C ASP A 84 1.70 13.09 -9.42
N ILE A 85 0.93 13.84 -8.63
CA ILE A 85 0.67 15.27 -8.86
C ILE A 85 2.00 16.05 -8.87
N TYR A 86 2.83 15.87 -7.84
CA TYR A 86 4.12 16.55 -7.74
C TYR A 86 5.04 16.24 -8.91
N ALA A 87 5.17 14.97 -9.28
CA ALA A 87 5.99 14.53 -10.41
C ALA A 87 5.51 15.15 -11.73
N TYR A 88 4.20 15.19 -11.94
CA TYR A 88 3.59 15.82 -13.11
C TYR A 88 3.87 17.33 -13.18
N TYR A 89 3.69 18.05 -12.07
CA TYR A 89 4.00 19.48 -12.02
C TYR A 89 5.47 19.76 -12.30
N ARG A 90 6.38 18.99 -11.68
CA ARG A 90 7.83 19.14 -11.92
C ARG A 90 8.20 18.90 -13.37
N TYR A 91 7.61 17.89 -14.00
CA TYR A 91 7.81 17.62 -15.42
C TYR A 91 7.34 18.78 -16.31
N GLN A 92 6.21 19.41 -15.99
CA GLN A 92 5.73 20.57 -16.74
C GLN A 92 6.65 21.79 -16.61
N ILE A 93 7.14 22.10 -15.41
CA ILE A 93 8.05 23.22 -15.19
C ILE A 93 9.33 23.03 -16.01
N LEU A 94 9.97 21.86 -15.91
CA LEU A 94 11.18 21.53 -16.67
C LEU A 94 10.99 21.61 -18.19
N ARG A 95 9.78 21.35 -18.68
CA ARG A 95 9.45 21.44 -20.11
C ARG A 95 9.27 22.88 -20.59
N ILE A 96 8.89 23.80 -19.70
CA ILE A 96 8.69 25.22 -20.03
C ILE A 96 10.03 25.96 -20.02
N ASP A 97 10.97 25.54 -19.17
CA ASP A 97 12.30 26.15 -19.02
C ASP A 97 13.35 25.64 -20.04
N SER A 98 13.00 24.68 -20.90
CA SER A 98 13.85 24.10 -21.96
C SER A 98 13.54 24.65 -23.34
#